data_AF-A0A3M8FSE6-F1
#
_entry.id   AF-A0A3M8FSE6-F1
#
_cell.length_a   1.000
_cell.length_b   1.000
_cell.length_c   1.000
_cell.angle_alpha   90.00
_cell.angle_beta   90.00
_cell.angle_gamma   90.00
#
_symmetry.space_group_name_H-M   'P 1'
#
loop_
_entity.id
_entity.type
_entity.pdbx_description
1 polymer ?
#
loop_
_entity_poly.entity_id
_entity_poly.type
_entity_poly.pdbx_seq_one_letter_code
_entity_poly.pdbx_strand_id
1 'polypeptide(L)'
;MRSSIEGRASCETISRAGAVAPAHCSLLPWRPISGLTVENVPSRIGPIVFSSGRNFSTLSVSCQGVQIPAAQLRPSLNTIEGLLHPMETCDVTNQKQNTISVQQEQTLEPVVWPGIITGFTAAIAMWLVWYPLHLPGLQLSPTITAPLLLVAMIAVIARGTRLIGRRAFLGGVIAALTCSFVNLLLLGNALTEKDPVTEEVTLRENAAMIAGGFLLVSLAAGLIAGLIGRQLAKSRKEALTNWPYKLAFAAVAALVPLVAIGGAVTSAGAGMAVPDWPGTYGQNMFLYPISLMEEAVDSRIFLEHTHRLFGTLVGTTFIALVVCMFTTRNAKFSKVFSVALLLAVIAQGIMGAIRVVDISPAFGVFHGVFGQIILAGAVILAASTTETWRAKAEIHLETAQKSKRWAALAIGTLLIQLTLAAMYRHLGSGHALMTHVGFSLIALTFTVILAFNLMKIDKESGGSPLFKRMGMFLLHGVSLQMILGILALVIRPSEIGDERVVMYDDLEGAPEVRALPVLFATAHQALGAAILACSILASAWTLRVRAQETIEETTQSADT
;
A
#
# COMPACT_ATOMS: atom_id res chain seq x y z
N MET A 1 -6.76 61.66 5.98
CA MET A 1 -7.42 60.60 5.20
C MET A 1 -6.34 59.78 4.50
N ARG A 2 -6.36 58.45 4.69
CA ARG A 2 -5.98 57.30 3.79
C ARG A 2 -4.88 57.50 2.72
N SER A 3 -4.01 56.55 2.36
CA SER A 3 -3.79 55.13 2.72
C SER A 3 -2.62 54.58 1.88
N SER A 4 -1.92 53.59 2.45
CA SER A 4 -1.29 52.38 1.87
C SER A 4 -0.32 52.44 0.66
N ILE A 5 0.86 51.85 0.87
CA ILE A 5 1.80 51.38 -0.15
C ILE A 5 1.84 49.84 -0.11
N GLU A 6 1.68 49.21 -1.26
CA GLU A 6 1.94 47.78 -1.54
C GLU A 6 3.40 47.55 -1.94
N GLY A 7 3.96 46.37 -1.63
CA GLY A 7 5.23 45.90 -2.16
C GLY A 7 5.39 44.38 -2.06
N ARG A 8 5.56 43.71 -3.21
CA ARG A 8 5.76 42.26 -3.43
C ARG A 8 7.24 41.82 -3.32
N ALA A 9 7.49 40.55 -2.96
CA ALA A 9 8.48 39.59 -3.57
C ALA A 9 8.44 38.25 -2.80
N SER A 10 8.10 37.09 -3.41
CA SER A 10 8.91 36.10 -4.17
C SER A 10 9.98 35.33 -3.37
N CYS A 11 9.97 33.99 -3.42
CA CYS A 11 11.09 33.16 -2.99
C CYS A 11 11.22 31.88 -3.85
N GLU A 12 12.32 31.80 -4.60
CA GLU A 12 12.83 30.63 -5.35
C GLU A 12 13.79 29.78 -4.48
N THR A 13 14.10 28.58 -4.98
CA THR A 13 14.78 27.46 -4.30
C THR A 13 16.23 27.28 -4.78
N ILE A 14 17.24 27.17 -3.90
CA ILE A 14 18.57 26.51 -4.11
C ILE A 14 19.09 26.05 -2.73
N SER A 15 19.19 24.76 -2.38
CA SER A 15 20.20 23.71 -2.67
C SER A 15 21.56 23.80 -1.92
N ARG A 16 21.78 22.77 -1.06
CA ARG A 16 23.02 22.08 -0.63
C ARG A 16 24.02 22.71 0.36
N ALA A 17 24.44 21.79 1.25
CA ALA A 17 25.72 21.65 1.98
C ALA A 17 25.80 22.17 3.43
N GLY A 18 25.97 21.20 4.34
CA GLY A 18 26.97 21.26 5.42
C GLY A 18 26.70 22.16 6.63
N ALA A 19 26.77 21.52 7.80
CA ALA A 19 26.96 22.12 9.13
C ALA A 19 25.73 22.74 9.82
N VAL A 20 25.48 22.21 11.01
CA VAL A 20 24.52 22.66 12.02
C VAL A 20 24.99 24.01 12.56
N ALA A 21 24.14 25.04 12.45
CA ALA A 21 24.24 26.28 13.22
C ALA A 21 22.84 26.65 13.76
N PRO A 22 22.71 27.09 15.02
CA PRO A 22 21.41 27.44 15.59
C PRO A 22 20.91 28.76 14.99
N ALA A 23 19.67 28.75 14.52
CA ALA A 23 19.00 29.94 14.00
C ALA A 23 18.74 30.94 15.14
N HIS A 24 19.36 32.11 15.06
CA HIS A 24 18.96 33.30 15.81
C HIS A 24 17.65 33.86 15.22
N CYS A 25 16.57 33.87 16.00
CA CYS A 25 15.40 34.71 15.71
C CYS A 25 15.77 36.18 15.98
N SER A 26 15.93 36.97 14.91
CA SER A 26 15.98 38.43 14.99
C SER A 26 14.58 39.00 15.26
N LEU A 27 14.35 39.47 16.49
CA LEU A 27 13.21 40.33 16.84
C LEU A 27 13.43 41.72 16.21
N LEU A 28 12.37 42.28 15.62
CA LEU A 28 12.30 43.65 15.12
C LEU A 28 12.71 44.67 16.20
N PRO A 29 13.38 45.79 15.85
CA PRO A 29 13.80 46.77 16.84
C PRO A 29 12.62 47.57 17.39
N TRP A 30 12.53 47.61 18.73
CA TRP A 30 11.76 48.60 19.48
C TRP A 30 12.25 50.02 19.12
N ARG A 31 11.33 50.94 18.80
CA ARG A 31 11.62 52.37 18.78
C ARG A 31 11.50 52.93 20.21
N PRO A 32 12.46 53.72 20.70
CA PRO A 32 12.36 54.32 22.03
C PRO A 32 11.37 55.48 22.02
N ILE A 33 10.50 55.53 23.03
CA ILE A 33 9.80 56.75 23.43
C ILE A 33 10.85 57.64 24.10
N SER A 34 10.98 58.85 23.59
CA SER A 34 11.92 59.87 24.06
C SER A 34 11.62 60.29 25.50
N GLY A 35 12.63 60.24 26.37
CA GLY A 35 12.64 60.93 27.67
C GLY A 35 12.85 60.03 28.88
N LEU A 36 13.95 59.27 28.94
CA LEU A 36 14.54 58.73 30.17
C LEU A 36 15.97 58.29 29.87
N THR A 37 16.95 59.04 30.37
CA THR A 37 18.35 58.63 30.43
C THR A 37 18.52 57.65 31.58
N VAL A 38 18.89 56.40 31.26
CA VAL A 38 19.37 55.44 32.26
C VAL A 38 20.74 54.96 31.82
N GLU A 39 21.77 55.44 32.51
CA GLU A 39 23.12 54.90 32.46
C GLU A 39 23.12 53.48 33.08
N ASN A 40 23.93 52.59 32.49
CA ASN A 40 24.20 51.21 32.90
C ASN A 40 23.11 50.15 32.64
N VAL A 41 23.09 49.62 31.41
CA VAL A 41 22.53 48.28 31.12
C VAL A 41 23.67 47.37 30.65
N PRO A 42 23.95 46.24 31.33
CA PRO A 42 24.97 45.30 30.88
C PRO A 42 24.56 44.64 29.56
N SER A 43 25.47 44.64 28.60
CA SER A 43 25.31 44.04 27.27
C SER A 43 25.42 42.51 27.36
N ARG A 44 24.30 41.82 27.63
CA ARG A 44 23.95 40.42 27.26
C ARG A 44 22.99 39.83 28.32
N ILE A 45 21.77 39.49 27.90
CA ILE A 45 20.85 38.64 28.67
C ILE A 45 20.91 37.24 28.05
N GLY A 46 21.27 36.23 28.84
CA GLY A 46 21.30 34.81 28.42
C GLY A 46 19.90 34.20 28.27
N PRO A 47 19.78 32.98 27.71
CA PRO A 47 18.47 32.36 27.43
C PRO A 47 17.70 32.03 28.71
N ILE A 48 16.40 32.34 28.70
CA ILE A 48 15.46 32.04 29.80
C ILE A 48 14.99 30.58 29.67
N VAL A 49 15.17 29.78 30.72
CA VAL A 49 14.71 28.38 30.80
C VAL A 49 13.42 28.34 31.62
N PHE A 50 12.36 27.76 31.05
CA PHE A 50 11.11 27.48 31.77
C PHE A 50 11.07 26.01 32.19
N SER A 51 10.90 25.73 33.48
CA SER A 51 10.60 24.39 33.99
C SER A 51 9.19 24.36 34.57
N SER A 52 8.33 23.45 34.11
CA SER A 52 6.99 23.27 34.67
C SER A 52 7.04 22.37 35.90
N GLY A 53 6.83 22.94 37.09
CA GLY A 53 6.51 22.19 38.31
C GLY A 53 5.01 21.90 38.42
N ARG A 54 4.65 20.74 38.96
CA ARG A 54 3.26 20.32 39.20
C ARG A 54 2.66 21.13 40.36
N ASN A 55 2.12 22.32 40.06
CA ASN A 55 1.04 23.03 40.77
C ASN A 55 0.94 24.44 40.16
N PHE A 56 -0.16 24.72 39.46
CA PHE A 56 -0.40 25.99 38.78
C PHE A 56 -0.78 27.09 39.78
N SER A 57 0.21 27.82 40.30
CA SER A 57 -0.04 29.16 40.89
C SER A 57 1.19 30.07 41.04
N THR A 58 2.40 29.65 40.67
CA THR A 58 3.58 30.54 40.70
C THR A 58 4.54 30.24 39.55
N LEU A 59 4.79 31.25 38.70
CA LEU A 59 5.79 31.23 37.64
C LEU A 59 7.02 31.99 38.16
N SER A 60 8.08 31.28 38.56
CA SER A 60 9.32 31.92 39.01
C SER A 60 10.29 32.06 37.82
N VAL A 61 10.74 33.30 37.59
CA VAL A 61 11.83 33.59 36.64
C VAL A 61 13.10 33.76 37.47
N SER A 62 14.05 32.84 37.29
CA SER A 62 15.37 32.92 37.94
C SER A 62 16.38 33.50 36.97
N CYS A 63 16.80 34.75 37.20
CA CYS A 63 18.02 35.30 36.62
C CYS A 63 19.18 34.98 37.56
N GLN A 64 20.26 34.37 37.04
CA GLN A 64 21.44 34.06 37.82
C GLN A 64 21.98 35.32 38.53
N GLY A 65 22.03 35.27 39.87
CA GLY A 65 23.13 35.89 40.62
C GLY A 65 22.96 37.31 41.15
N VAL A 66 21.78 37.74 41.63
CA VAL A 66 21.68 38.85 42.60
C VAL A 66 20.62 38.54 43.65
N GLN A 67 21.02 38.33 44.91
CA GLN A 67 20.12 38.31 46.06
C GLN A 67 19.82 39.75 46.48
N ILE A 68 18.53 40.13 46.55
CA ILE A 68 18.10 41.39 47.18
C ILE A 68 17.40 41.03 48.50
N PRO A 69 17.91 41.44 49.68
CA PRO A 69 17.32 41.09 50.97
C PRO A 69 15.96 41.76 51.21
N ALA A 70 15.05 41.03 51.86
CA ALA A 70 13.66 41.41 52.14
C ALA A 70 13.46 42.46 53.25
N ALA A 71 14.29 43.52 53.30
CA ALA A 71 14.28 44.49 54.41
C ALA A 71 14.18 45.98 53.99
N GLN A 72 13.78 46.31 52.76
CA GLN A 72 13.66 47.72 52.32
C GLN A 72 12.30 48.06 51.68
N LEU A 73 11.20 47.53 52.21
CA LEU A 73 9.86 47.89 51.74
C LEU A 73 8.96 48.38 52.88
N ARG A 74 8.74 49.70 52.87
CA ARG A 74 7.64 50.54 53.43
C ARG A 74 8.00 51.48 54.61
N PRO A 75 7.28 52.61 54.81
CA PRO A 75 6.31 53.29 53.92
C PRO A 75 6.54 54.81 53.77
N SER A 76 6.13 55.40 52.65
CA SER A 76 5.63 56.78 52.62
C SER A 76 4.29 56.80 51.89
N LEU A 77 3.22 56.62 52.67
CA LEU A 77 1.87 57.04 52.33
C LEU A 77 1.85 58.58 52.22
N ASN A 78 0.99 59.10 51.35
CA ASN A 78 0.67 60.53 51.15
C ASN A 78 1.44 61.26 50.04
N THR A 79 1.33 60.80 48.79
CA THR A 79 1.08 61.69 47.63
C THR A 79 0.52 60.82 46.51
N ILE A 80 -0.48 61.31 45.77
CA ILE A 80 -1.33 60.61 44.78
C ILE A 80 -2.63 60.03 45.41
N GLU A 81 -3.28 60.81 46.27
CA GLU A 81 -4.74 60.92 46.22
C GLU A 81 -5.09 61.81 45.02
N GLY A 82 -5.80 61.28 44.03
CA GLY A 82 -6.20 62.04 42.84
C GLY A 82 -6.74 61.22 41.68
N LEU A 83 -6.62 59.88 41.69
CA LEU A 83 -7.12 59.00 40.63
C LEU A 83 -7.67 57.69 41.22
N LEU A 84 -8.71 57.78 42.07
CA LEU A 84 -9.48 56.64 42.53
C LEU A 84 -10.99 56.97 42.54
N HIS A 85 -11.70 56.43 41.56
CA HIS A 85 -13.13 56.12 41.60
C HIS A 85 -13.30 54.69 41.02
N PRO A 86 -14.34 53.95 41.43
CA PRO A 86 -14.19 52.69 42.15
C PRO A 86 -13.90 51.49 41.25
N MET A 87 -13.13 50.54 41.78
CA MET A 87 -13.08 49.17 41.27
C MET A 87 -14.47 48.54 41.39
N GLU A 88 -15.17 48.39 40.26
CA GLU A 88 -16.15 47.32 40.12
C GLU A 88 -15.40 46.00 40.03
N THR A 89 -15.81 45.09 40.91
CA THR A 89 -15.48 43.68 40.91
C THR A 89 -15.74 43.09 39.52
N CYS A 90 -14.69 42.81 38.76
CA CYS A 90 -14.79 41.96 37.57
C CYS A 90 -15.00 40.51 38.03
N ASP A 91 -16.28 40.16 38.02
CA ASP A 91 -16.85 38.83 38.18
C ASP A 91 -16.13 37.82 37.27
N VAL A 92 -15.42 36.86 37.86
CA VAL A 92 -14.78 35.74 37.17
C VAL A 92 -15.85 34.66 36.92
N THR A 93 -16.92 35.01 36.20
CA THR A 93 -17.94 34.05 35.76
C THR A 93 -18.53 34.40 34.39
N ASN A 94 -17.74 34.89 33.42
CA ASN A 94 -18.18 34.83 32.01
C ASN A 94 -17.09 35.08 30.96
N GLN A 95 -15.90 34.47 31.09
CA GLN A 95 -15.08 34.27 29.89
C GLN A 95 -15.73 33.17 29.04
N LYS A 96 -16.69 33.59 28.21
CA LYS A 96 -16.92 32.93 26.92
C LYS A 96 -15.55 32.72 26.31
N GLN A 97 -15.22 31.45 26.11
CA GLN A 97 -14.10 31.00 25.30
C GLN A 97 -14.20 31.72 23.95
N ASN A 98 -13.57 32.89 23.84
CA ASN A 98 -13.11 33.40 22.56
C ASN A 98 -11.89 32.56 22.21
N THR A 99 -12.18 31.31 21.84
CA THR A 99 -11.33 30.52 20.96
C THR A 99 -11.08 31.44 19.78
N ILE A 100 -9.87 32.01 19.73
CA ILE A 100 -9.33 32.51 18.47
C ILE A 100 -9.35 31.28 17.58
N SER A 101 -10.43 31.15 16.83
CA SER A 101 -10.48 30.28 15.68
C SER A 101 -9.41 30.86 14.78
N VAL A 102 -8.21 30.29 14.88
CA VAL A 102 -7.35 30.16 13.72
C VAL A 102 -8.28 29.49 12.73
N GLN A 103 -8.95 30.31 11.90
CA GLN A 103 -9.54 29.85 10.67
C GLN A 103 -8.34 29.29 9.92
N GLN A 104 -8.11 28.00 10.15
CA GLN A 104 -7.25 27.17 9.36
C GLN A 104 -7.82 27.35 7.98
N GLU A 105 -7.20 28.23 7.20
CA GLU A 105 -7.51 28.47 5.81
C GLU A 105 -7.56 27.07 5.21
N GLN A 106 -8.78 26.59 4.95
CA GLN A 106 -9.02 25.23 4.48
C GLN A 106 -8.46 25.20 3.07
N THR A 107 -7.15 25.04 2.93
CA THR A 107 -6.50 24.77 1.66
C THR A 107 -7.14 23.49 1.18
N LEU A 108 -8.10 23.63 0.27
CA LEU A 108 -8.92 22.53 -0.18
C LEU A 108 -7.98 21.43 -0.68
N GLU A 109 -7.99 20.28 -0.02
CA GLU A 109 -7.07 19.18 -0.33
C GLU A 109 -7.12 18.84 -1.83
N PRO A 110 -5.94 18.58 -2.45
CA PRO A 110 -5.88 18.25 -3.86
C PRO A 110 -6.64 16.96 -4.15
N VAL A 111 -7.66 17.03 -5.00
CA VAL A 111 -8.55 15.90 -5.34
C VAL A 111 -7.95 14.91 -6.34
N VAL A 112 -6.85 15.28 -6.99
CA VAL A 112 -6.23 14.53 -8.09
C VAL A 112 -5.82 13.12 -7.66
N TRP A 113 -4.96 12.98 -6.66
CA TRP A 113 -4.55 11.66 -6.15
C TRP A 113 -5.72 10.83 -5.61
N PRO A 114 -6.63 11.39 -4.79
CA PRO A 114 -7.84 10.70 -4.39
C PRO A 114 -8.65 10.08 -5.55
N GLY A 115 -8.86 10.86 -6.61
CA GLY A 115 -9.53 10.41 -7.83
C GLY A 115 -8.76 9.30 -8.54
N ILE A 116 -7.48 9.53 -8.84
CA ILE A 116 -6.62 8.56 -9.55
C ILE A 116 -6.59 7.22 -8.81
N ILE A 117 -6.37 7.24 -7.49
CA ILE A 117 -6.26 6.02 -6.68
C ILE A 117 -7.58 5.27 -6.63
N THR A 118 -8.68 6.00 -6.53
CA THR A 118 -10.03 5.41 -6.60
C THR A 118 -10.26 4.77 -7.98
N GLY A 119 -9.79 5.41 -9.06
CA GLY A 119 -9.86 4.87 -10.41
C GLY A 119 -9.05 3.59 -10.61
N PHE A 120 -7.79 3.55 -10.15
CA PHE A 120 -6.99 2.32 -10.15
C PHE A 120 -7.66 1.19 -9.35
N THR A 121 -8.19 1.51 -8.16
CA THR A 121 -8.90 0.53 -7.34
C THR A 121 -10.15 -0.01 -8.05
N ALA A 122 -10.89 0.85 -8.75
CA ALA A 122 -12.06 0.45 -9.52
C ALA A 122 -11.68 -0.43 -10.72
N ALA A 123 -10.62 -0.08 -11.46
CA ALA A 123 -10.11 -0.91 -12.56
C ALA A 123 -9.69 -2.30 -12.06
N ILE A 124 -8.89 -2.39 -11.00
CA ILE A 124 -8.49 -3.68 -10.41
C ILE A 124 -9.71 -4.51 -9.99
N ALA A 125 -10.71 -3.89 -9.36
CA ALA A 125 -11.94 -4.58 -9.00
C ALA A 125 -12.72 -5.09 -10.22
N MET A 126 -12.79 -4.30 -11.30
CA MET A 126 -13.40 -4.74 -12.56
C MET A 126 -12.63 -5.91 -13.17
N TRP A 127 -11.30 -5.92 -13.14
CA TRP A 127 -10.49 -7.04 -13.65
C TRP A 127 -10.69 -8.32 -12.83
N LEU A 128 -10.81 -8.20 -11.51
CA LEU A 128 -11.13 -9.32 -10.62
C LEU A 128 -12.52 -9.89 -10.85
N VAL A 129 -13.47 -9.08 -11.30
CA VAL A 129 -14.81 -9.53 -11.71
C VAL A 129 -14.80 -10.08 -13.14
N TRP A 130 -14.08 -9.44 -14.05
CA TRP A 130 -14.00 -9.82 -15.45
C TRP A 130 -13.36 -11.19 -15.63
N TYR A 131 -12.21 -11.44 -15.00
CA TYR A 131 -11.45 -12.69 -15.14
C TYR A 131 -12.30 -13.96 -14.95
N PRO A 132 -13.00 -14.16 -13.81
CA PRO A 132 -13.78 -15.37 -13.62
C PRO A 132 -14.99 -15.48 -14.56
N LEU A 133 -15.58 -14.37 -15.00
CA LEU A 133 -16.76 -14.38 -15.89
C LEU A 133 -16.43 -14.81 -17.33
N HIS A 134 -15.16 -14.69 -17.72
CA HIS A 134 -14.65 -15.04 -19.05
C HIS A 134 -13.75 -16.29 -19.01
N LEU A 135 -13.69 -17.00 -17.88
CA LEU A 135 -13.01 -18.30 -17.83
C LEU A 135 -13.63 -19.25 -18.87
N PRO A 136 -12.80 -19.98 -19.65
CA PRO A 136 -13.29 -21.01 -20.55
C PRO A 136 -14.21 -22.00 -19.82
N GLY A 137 -15.39 -22.24 -20.39
CA GLY A 137 -16.47 -23.05 -19.79
C GLY A 137 -17.54 -22.26 -19.02
N LEU A 138 -17.33 -20.98 -18.70
CA LEU A 138 -18.38 -20.10 -18.18
C LEU A 138 -18.84 -19.06 -19.23
N GLN A 139 -17.89 -18.33 -19.84
CA GLN A 139 -18.07 -17.43 -21.00
C GLN A 139 -19.43 -16.70 -21.03
N LEU A 140 -19.70 -15.88 -20.00
CA LEU A 140 -20.99 -15.19 -19.93
C LEU A 140 -21.11 -14.12 -21.00
N SER A 141 -22.32 -13.95 -21.55
CA SER A 141 -22.57 -12.95 -22.59
C SER A 141 -22.29 -11.51 -22.12
N PRO A 142 -21.92 -10.60 -23.04
CA PRO A 142 -21.73 -9.17 -22.74
C PRO A 142 -22.93 -8.51 -22.04
N THR A 143 -24.15 -8.99 -22.31
CA THR A 143 -25.39 -8.52 -21.67
C THR A 143 -25.44 -8.79 -20.17
N ILE A 144 -24.70 -9.80 -19.68
CA ILE A 144 -24.59 -10.13 -18.25
C ILE A 144 -23.30 -9.53 -17.67
N THR A 145 -22.19 -9.65 -18.37
CA THR A 145 -20.88 -9.21 -17.85
C THR A 145 -20.78 -7.69 -17.73
N ALA A 146 -21.27 -6.92 -18.72
CA ALA A 146 -21.17 -5.46 -18.71
C ALA A 146 -21.92 -4.81 -17.53
N PRO A 147 -23.18 -5.17 -17.20
CA PRO A 147 -23.85 -4.66 -16.00
C PRO A 147 -23.11 -4.99 -14.70
N LEU A 148 -22.57 -6.20 -14.56
CA LEU A 148 -21.82 -6.58 -13.35
C LEU A 148 -20.55 -5.75 -13.17
N LEU A 149 -19.81 -5.53 -14.26
CA LEU A 149 -18.62 -4.67 -14.27
C LEU A 149 -18.98 -3.20 -13.97
N LEU A 150 -20.09 -2.71 -14.51
CA LEU A 150 -20.59 -1.36 -14.25
C LEU A 150 -20.98 -1.17 -12.77
N VAL A 151 -21.67 -2.16 -12.17
CA VAL A 151 -22.02 -2.15 -10.75
C VAL A 151 -20.75 -2.15 -9.89
N ALA A 152 -19.76 -2.99 -10.21
CA ALA A 152 -18.48 -3.02 -9.50
C ALA A 152 -17.76 -1.66 -9.58
N MET A 153 -17.71 -1.06 -10.77
CA MET A 153 -17.13 0.27 -10.99
C MET A 153 -17.83 1.35 -10.16
N ILE A 154 -19.16 1.46 -10.25
CA ILE A 154 -19.95 2.46 -9.52
C ILE A 154 -19.78 2.28 -8.02
N ALA A 155 -19.86 1.04 -7.52
CA ALA A 155 -19.74 0.74 -6.09
C ALA A 155 -18.37 1.15 -5.52
N VAL A 156 -17.27 0.81 -6.22
CA VAL A 156 -15.92 1.16 -5.78
C VAL A 156 -15.67 2.66 -5.87
N ILE A 157 -16.09 3.32 -6.96
CA ILE A 157 -15.93 4.78 -7.11
C ILE A 157 -16.75 5.51 -6.05
N ALA A 158 -18.00 5.13 -5.81
CA ALA A 158 -18.83 5.74 -4.77
C ALA A 158 -18.21 5.57 -3.37
N ARG A 159 -17.68 4.36 -3.07
CA ARG A 159 -17.02 4.07 -1.81
C ARG A 159 -15.69 4.80 -1.62
N GLY A 160 -14.95 5.07 -2.70
CA GLY A 160 -13.70 5.83 -2.67
C GLY A 160 -13.95 7.34 -2.55
N THR A 161 -14.84 7.87 -3.39
CA THR A 161 -15.17 9.31 -3.44
C THR A 161 -15.88 9.81 -2.19
N ARG A 162 -16.55 8.95 -1.41
CA ARG A 162 -17.08 9.33 -0.09
C ARG A 162 -15.99 9.84 0.88
N LEU A 163 -14.72 9.49 0.66
CA LEU A 163 -13.59 9.95 1.47
C LEU A 163 -13.05 11.32 1.01
N ILE A 164 -13.50 11.83 -0.13
CA ILE A 164 -13.12 13.12 -0.72
C ILE A 164 -14.04 14.25 -0.22
N GLY A 165 -15.21 13.91 0.33
CA GLY A 165 -16.14 14.88 0.92
C GLY A 165 -16.75 15.81 -0.12
N ARG A 166 -16.59 17.13 0.07
CA ARG A 166 -17.23 18.17 -0.78
C ARG A 166 -16.85 18.09 -2.25
N ARG A 167 -15.64 17.60 -2.57
CA ARG A 167 -15.12 17.44 -3.94
C ARG A 167 -15.38 16.05 -4.54
N ALA A 168 -16.23 15.22 -3.91
CA ALA A 168 -16.53 13.85 -4.38
C ALA A 168 -16.97 13.77 -5.83
N PHE A 169 -17.69 14.79 -6.34
CA PHE A 169 -18.09 14.86 -7.75
C PHE A 169 -16.88 14.90 -8.70
N LEU A 170 -15.96 15.87 -8.50
CA LEU A 170 -14.74 15.98 -9.30
C LEU A 170 -13.84 14.75 -9.10
N GLY A 171 -13.77 14.21 -7.88
CA GLY A 171 -13.08 12.96 -7.60
C GLY A 171 -13.65 11.77 -8.37
N GLY A 172 -14.97 11.71 -8.55
CA GLY A 172 -15.66 10.68 -9.34
C GLY A 172 -15.33 10.77 -10.83
N VAL A 173 -15.27 11.97 -11.39
CA VAL A 173 -14.86 12.20 -12.79
C VAL A 173 -13.42 11.72 -13.01
N ILE A 174 -12.48 12.17 -12.16
CA ILE A 174 -11.07 11.77 -12.25
C ILE A 174 -10.93 10.25 -12.09
N ALA A 175 -11.67 9.65 -11.15
CA ALA A 175 -11.67 8.21 -10.92
C ALA A 175 -12.18 7.44 -12.14
N ALA A 176 -13.27 7.89 -12.78
CA ALA A 176 -13.80 7.23 -13.97
C ALA A 176 -12.88 7.36 -15.19
N LEU A 177 -12.27 8.53 -15.40
CA LEU A 177 -11.29 8.72 -16.47
C LEU A 177 -10.05 7.83 -16.25
N THR A 178 -9.57 7.75 -15.01
CA THR A 178 -8.44 6.87 -14.67
C THR A 178 -8.82 5.39 -14.84
N CYS A 179 -9.99 4.98 -14.34
CA CYS A 179 -10.51 3.61 -14.44
C CYS A 179 -10.64 3.18 -15.91
N SER A 180 -11.29 4.02 -16.73
CA SER A 180 -11.46 3.76 -18.16
C SER A 180 -10.14 3.70 -18.90
N PHE A 181 -9.19 4.61 -18.62
CA PHE A 181 -7.86 4.57 -19.21
C PHE A 181 -7.11 3.27 -18.89
N VAL A 182 -7.11 2.82 -17.64
CA VAL A 182 -6.48 1.54 -17.25
C VAL A 182 -7.19 0.35 -17.91
N ASN A 183 -8.52 0.38 -18.00
CA ASN A 183 -9.30 -0.68 -18.64
C ASN A 183 -9.16 -0.73 -20.16
N LEU A 184 -8.54 0.26 -20.82
CA LEU A 184 -8.20 0.14 -22.24
C LEU A 184 -7.23 -1.02 -22.51
N LEU A 185 -6.39 -1.37 -21.52
CA LEU A 185 -5.51 -2.55 -21.59
C LEU A 185 -6.28 -3.87 -21.76
N LEU A 186 -7.56 -3.90 -21.39
CA LEU A 186 -8.44 -5.06 -21.49
C LEU A 186 -9.47 -4.91 -22.61
N LEU A 187 -10.03 -3.70 -22.77
CA LEU A 187 -11.03 -3.40 -23.79
C LEU A 187 -10.50 -3.60 -25.20
N GLY A 188 -9.21 -3.39 -25.44
CA GLY A 188 -8.61 -3.56 -26.77
C GLY A 188 -8.87 -4.94 -27.38
N ASN A 189 -8.92 -6.00 -26.55
CA ASN A 189 -9.24 -7.36 -26.98
C ASN A 189 -10.68 -7.53 -27.50
N ALA A 190 -11.57 -6.59 -27.16
CA ALA A 190 -12.95 -6.55 -27.67
C ALA A 190 -13.10 -5.64 -28.91
N LEU A 191 -12.05 -4.89 -29.29
CA LEU A 191 -12.08 -3.99 -30.45
C LEU A 191 -11.67 -4.68 -31.75
N THR A 192 -11.09 -5.87 -31.67
CA THR A 192 -10.65 -6.67 -32.80
C THR A 192 -11.45 -7.96 -32.92
N GLU A 193 -11.44 -8.53 -34.12
CA GLU A 193 -11.97 -9.86 -34.42
C GLU A 193 -11.12 -10.54 -35.50
N LYS A 194 -11.21 -11.86 -35.58
CA LYS A 194 -10.61 -12.64 -36.68
C LYS A 194 -11.63 -12.71 -37.80
N ASP A 195 -11.28 -12.22 -38.98
CA ASP A 195 -12.14 -12.32 -40.16
C ASP A 195 -12.27 -13.80 -40.58
N PRO A 196 -13.48 -14.31 -40.79
CA PRO A 196 -13.71 -15.74 -41.06
C PRO A 196 -13.26 -16.19 -42.46
N VAL A 197 -12.99 -15.25 -43.37
CA VAL A 197 -12.62 -15.54 -44.77
C VAL A 197 -11.12 -15.36 -44.99
N THR A 198 -10.56 -14.23 -44.56
CA THR A 198 -9.15 -13.89 -44.76
C THR A 198 -8.26 -14.42 -43.64
N GLU A 199 -8.86 -14.84 -42.52
CA GLU A 199 -8.17 -15.22 -41.28
C GLU A 199 -7.33 -14.12 -40.63
N GLU A 200 -7.34 -12.91 -41.18
CA GLU A 200 -6.63 -11.76 -40.63
C GLU A 200 -7.34 -11.22 -39.40
N VAL A 201 -6.56 -10.70 -38.45
CA VAL A 201 -7.08 -9.98 -37.29
C VAL A 201 -7.21 -8.50 -37.65
N THR A 202 -8.43 -7.99 -37.66
CA THR A 202 -8.73 -6.59 -38.01
C THR A 202 -9.52 -5.91 -36.89
N LEU A 203 -9.60 -4.58 -36.95
CA LEU A 203 -10.52 -3.83 -36.10
C LEU A 203 -11.95 -4.11 -36.55
N ARG A 204 -12.84 -4.33 -35.57
CA ARG A 204 -14.28 -4.43 -35.82
C ARG A 204 -14.79 -3.16 -36.48
N GLU A 205 -15.76 -3.27 -37.37
CA GLU A 205 -16.38 -2.11 -38.03
C GLU A 205 -16.93 -1.09 -37.03
N ASN A 206 -17.45 -1.58 -35.90
CA ASN A 206 -17.99 -0.77 -34.81
C ASN A 206 -16.98 -0.47 -33.69
N ALA A 207 -15.67 -0.72 -33.86
CA ALA A 207 -14.66 -0.54 -32.82
C ALA A 207 -14.64 0.88 -32.23
N ALA A 208 -14.76 1.91 -33.08
CA ALA A 208 -14.84 3.29 -32.63
C ALA A 208 -16.08 3.57 -31.75
N MET A 209 -17.21 2.93 -32.09
CA MET A 209 -18.45 3.02 -31.31
C MET A 209 -18.32 2.31 -29.97
N ILE A 210 -17.68 1.13 -29.94
CA ILE A 210 -17.41 0.38 -28.70
C ILE A 210 -16.51 1.23 -27.77
N ALA A 211 -15.40 1.74 -28.28
CA ALA A 211 -14.46 2.56 -27.50
C ALA A 211 -15.10 3.86 -27.02
N GLY A 212 -15.79 4.59 -27.90
CA GLY A 212 -16.50 5.82 -27.55
C GLY A 212 -17.62 5.59 -26.53
N GLY A 213 -18.43 4.54 -26.75
CA GLY A 213 -19.49 4.12 -25.83
C GLY A 213 -18.95 3.74 -24.46
N PHE A 214 -17.85 2.99 -24.40
CA PHE A 214 -17.17 2.64 -23.15
C PHE A 214 -16.72 3.88 -22.36
N LEU A 215 -16.09 4.87 -23.03
CA LEU A 215 -15.65 6.11 -22.39
C LEU A 215 -16.84 6.94 -21.88
N LEU A 216 -17.90 7.06 -22.67
CA LEU A 216 -19.12 7.80 -22.29
C LEU A 216 -19.84 7.15 -21.10
N VAL A 217 -20.06 5.83 -21.16
CA VAL A 217 -20.69 5.07 -20.07
C VAL A 217 -19.83 5.15 -18.80
N SER A 218 -18.50 5.02 -18.93
CA SER A 218 -17.57 5.16 -17.80
C SER A 218 -17.67 6.54 -17.15
N LEU A 219 -17.69 7.61 -17.96
CA LEU A 219 -17.83 8.98 -17.46
C LEU A 219 -19.17 9.18 -16.75
N ALA A 220 -20.28 8.75 -17.36
CA ALA A 220 -21.61 8.82 -16.77
C ALA A 220 -21.68 8.04 -15.43
N ALA A 221 -21.11 6.83 -15.40
CA ALA A 221 -21.00 6.02 -14.19
C ALA A 221 -20.17 6.72 -13.10
N GLY A 222 -19.06 7.38 -13.48
CA GLY A 222 -18.24 8.20 -12.58
C GLY A 222 -18.97 9.37 -11.97
N LEU A 223 -19.78 10.07 -12.78
CA LEU A 223 -20.62 11.18 -12.33
C LEU A 223 -21.66 10.69 -11.31
N ILE A 224 -22.39 9.62 -11.63
CA ILE A 224 -23.37 9.00 -10.74
C ILE A 224 -22.70 8.53 -9.44
N ALA A 225 -21.59 7.81 -9.55
CA ALA A 225 -20.84 7.30 -8.41
C ALA A 225 -20.30 8.42 -7.52
N GLY A 226 -19.81 9.52 -8.10
CA GLY A 226 -19.37 10.70 -7.37
C GLY A 226 -20.50 11.40 -6.61
N LEU A 227 -21.72 11.45 -7.18
CA LEU A 227 -22.91 11.95 -6.51
C LEU A 227 -23.32 11.05 -5.33
N ILE A 228 -23.34 9.72 -5.53
CA ILE A 228 -23.60 8.74 -4.47
C ILE A 228 -22.54 8.90 -3.36
N GLY A 229 -21.26 8.96 -3.73
CA GLY A 229 -20.15 9.16 -2.79
C GLY A 229 -20.30 10.44 -1.96
N ARG A 230 -20.73 11.55 -2.59
CA ARG A 230 -21.03 12.81 -1.87
C ARG A 230 -22.15 12.64 -0.85
N GLN A 231 -23.21 11.91 -1.19
CA GLN A 231 -24.30 11.63 -0.26
C GLN A 231 -23.84 10.77 0.91
N LEU A 232 -23.03 9.74 0.63
CA LEU A 232 -22.42 8.88 1.65
C LEU A 232 -21.41 9.60 2.54
N ALA A 233 -20.79 10.70 2.07
CA ALA A 233 -19.81 11.47 2.83
C ALA A 233 -20.44 12.33 3.94
N LYS A 234 -21.69 12.77 3.78
CA LYS A 234 -22.40 13.66 4.74
C LYS A 234 -22.50 13.09 6.16
N SER A 235 -22.30 11.78 6.33
CA SER A 235 -22.42 11.08 7.61
C SER A 235 -21.10 10.92 8.38
N ARG A 236 -19.97 11.46 7.90
CA ARG A 236 -18.64 11.16 8.48
C ARG A 236 -17.87 12.43 8.89
N LYS A 237 -17.25 12.40 10.08
CA LYS A 237 -16.19 13.36 10.46
C LYS A 237 -14.95 13.10 9.60
N GLU A 238 -14.41 14.14 8.97
CA GLU A 238 -13.22 14.05 8.10
C GLU A 238 -12.01 13.54 8.90
N ALA A 239 -11.73 12.24 8.80
CA ALA A 239 -10.47 11.67 9.25
C ALA A 239 -9.43 11.85 8.13
N LEU A 240 -8.23 12.31 8.49
CA LEU A 240 -7.10 12.42 7.56
C LEU A 240 -6.88 11.08 6.88
N THR A 241 -7.12 11.04 5.57
CA THR A 241 -7.05 9.82 4.78
C THR A 241 -5.67 9.69 4.16
N ASN A 242 -4.98 8.58 4.45
CA ASN A 242 -3.69 8.29 3.85
C ASN A 242 -3.88 7.68 2.46
N TRP A 243 -3.87 8.54 1.44
CA TRP A 243 -4.01 8.15 0.03
C TRP A 243 -2.84 7.31 -0.50
N PRO A 244 -1.55 7.63 -0.23
CA PRO A 244 -0.42 6.81 -0.65
C PRO A 244 -0.54 5.33 -0.21
N TYR A 245 -1.03 5.10 1.02
CA TYR A 245 -1.32 3.75 1.50
C TYR A 245 -2.37 3.02 0.68
N LYS A 246 -3.45 3.70 0.28
CA LYS A 246 -4.52 3.09 -0.54
C LYS A 246 -4.01 2.65 -1.90
N LEU A 247 -3.10 3.42 -2.52
CA LEU A 247 -2.49 3.01 -3.79
C LEU A 247 -1.52 1.85 -3.62
N ALA A 248 -0.71 1.87 -2.55
CA ALA A 248 0.17 0.74 -2.24
C ALA A 248 -0.64 -0.55 -1.96
N PHE A 249 -1.79 -0.42 -1.29
CA PHE A 249 -2.72 -1.53 -1.11
C PHE A 249 -3.34 -1.98 -2.44
N ALA A 250 -3.71 -1.05 -3.33
CA ALA A 250 -4.19 -1.40 -4.67
C ALA A 250 -3.11 -2.17 -5.47
N ALA A 251 -1.85 -1.79 -5.37
CA ALA A 251 -0.74 -2.54 -5.98
C ALA A 251 -0.63 -3.98 -5.45
N VAL A 252 -0.80 -4.17 -4.13
CA VAL A 252 -0.88 -5.52 -3.53
C VAL A 252 -2.12 -6.27 -4.06
N ALA A 253 -3.27 -5.61 -4.14
CA ALA A 253 -4.51 -6.19 -4.64
C ALA A 253 -4.46 -6.58 -6.13
N ALA A 254 -3.59 -5.93 -6.93
CA ALA A 254 -3.29 -6.32 -8.31
C ALA A 254 -2.24 -7.46 -8.39
N LEU A 255 -1.26 -7.48 -7.49
CA LEU A 255 -0.22 -8.52 -7.45
C LEU A 255 -0.74 -9.88 -6.97
N VAL A 256 -1.65 -9.91 -6.00
CA VAL A 256 -2.23 -11.16 -5.48
C VAL A 256 -2.88 -12.03 -6.58
N PRO A 257 -3.81 -11.51 -7.40
CA PRO A 257 -4.36 -12.28 -8.52
C PRO A 257 -3.30 -12.59 -9.57
N LEU A 258 -2.33 -11.71 -9.86
CA LEU A 258 -1.25 -12.02 -10.79
C LEU A 258 -0.46 -13.28 -10.38
N VAL A 259 -0.11 -13.37 -9.09
CA VAL A 259 0.61 -14.53 -8.51
C VAL A 259 -0.27 -15.79 -8.52
N ALA A 260 -1.57 -15.66 -8.28
CA ALA A 260 -2.51 -16.78 -8.35
C ALA A 260 -2.71 -17.27 -9.80
N ILE A 261 -2.92 -16.36 -10.76
CA ILE A 261 -3.09 -16.69 -12.18
C ILE A 261 -1.80 -17.33 -12.72
N GLY A 262 -0.61 -16.85 -12.34
CA GLY A 262 0.65 -17.53 -12.70
C GLY A 262 0.73 -18.96 -12.16
N GLY A 263 0.11 -19.19 -10.99
CA GLY A 263 -0.12 -20.51 -10.44
C GLY A 263 -1.07 -21.36 -11.25
N ALA A 264 -2.15 -20.78 -11.78
CA ALA A 264 -3.06 -21.46 -12.68
C ALA A 264 -2.37 -21.82 -14.00
N VAL A 265 -1.61 -20.89 -14.60
CA VAL A 265 -0.81 -21.13 -15.82
C VAL A 265 0.11 -22.33 -15.63
N THR A 266 0.90 -22.34 -14.56
CA THR A 266 1.86 -23.42 -14.31
C THR A 266 1.18 -24.73 -13.91
N SER A 267 0.04 -24.69 -13.20
CA SER A 267 -0.69 -25.91 -12.80
C SER A 267 -1.43 -26.53 -13.97
N ALA A 268 -1.92 -25.70 -14.88
CA ALA A 268 -2.54 -26.17 -16.09
C ALA A 268 -1.45 -26.81 -16.98
N GLY A 269 -0.27 -26.20 -17.09
CA GLY A 269 0.71 -26.51 -18.13
C GLY A 269 0.64 -25.52 -19.29
N ALA A 270 0.00 -24.36 -19.08
CA ALA A 270 -0.20 -23.29 -20.05
C ALA A 270 1.02 -22.37 -20.20
N GLY A 271 2.20 -22.79 -19.76
CA GLY A 271 3.36 -21.89 -19.66
C GLY A 271 3.99 -21.49 -20.99
N MET A 272 3.70 -22.27 -22.04
CA MET A 272 4.20 -22.16 -23.42
C MET A 272 3.06 -22.31 -24.44
N ALA A 273 1.83 -22.03 -24.03
CA ALA A 273 0.65 -22.09 -24.89
C ALA A 273 0.56 -20.89 -25.85
N VAL A 274 1.41 -19.88 -25.67
CA VAL A 274 1.60 -18.76 -26.60
C VAL A 274 3.10 -18.69 -26.96
N PRO A 275 3.47 -18.79 -28.26
CA PRO A 275 4.86 -18.99 -28.69
C PRO A 275 5.75 -17.74 -28.58
N ASP A 276 5.14 -16.56 -28.57
CA ASP A 276 5.85 -15.28 -28.77
C ASP A 276 5.71 -14.34 -27.58
N TRP A 277 6.54 -13.29 -27.57
CA TRP A 277 6.44 -12.14 -26.68
C TRP A 277 7.07 -10.92 -27.38
N PRO A 278 6.57 -9.68 -27.21
CA PRO A 278 5.43 -9.25 -26.38
C PRO A 278 4.06 -9.49 -27.01
N GLY A 279 4.00 -10.11 -28.19
CA GLY A 279 2.76 -10.41 -28.90
C GLY A 279 1.96 -11.58 -28.33
N THR A 280 0.91 -11.97 -29.06
CA THR A 280 0.20 -13.23 -28.90
C THR A 280 -0.16 -13.71 -30.30
N TYR A 281 0.51 -14.77 -30.76
CA TYR A 281 0.40 -15.29 -32.12
C TYR A 281 0.67 -14.23 -33.19
N GLY A 282 1.73 -13.42 -32.99
CA GLY A 282 2.13 -12.37 -33.92
C GLY A 282 1.28 -11.09 -33.85
N GLN A 283 0.20 -11.09 -33.06
CA GLN A 283 -0.64 -9.92 -32.84
C GLN A 283 -0.18 -9.10 -31.63
N ASN A 284 -0.52 -7.81 -31.60
CA ASN A 284 -0.32 -6.99 -30.40
C ASN A 284 -1.15 -7.57 -29.23
N MET A 285 -0.54 -7.79 -28.06
CA MET A 285 -1.23 -8.44 -26.93
C MET A 285 -2.50 -7.72 -26.49
N PHE A 286 -2.57 -6.39 -26.60
CA PHE A 286 -3.74 -5.62 -26.15
C PHE A 286 -4.87 -5.61 -27.18
N LEU A 287 -4.62 -6.15 -28.38
CA LEU A 287 -5.56 -6.23 -29.49
C LEU A 287 -5.75 -7.69 -29.92
N TYR A 288 -5.29 -8.66 -29.13
CA TYR A 288 -5.55 -10.06 -29.41
C TYR A 288 -7.04 -10.35 -29.16
N PRO A 289 -7.81 -10.79 -30.16
CA PRO A 289 -9.26 -10.90 -30.03
C PRO A 289 -9.68 -11.81 -28.88
N ILE A 290 -10.61 -11.34 -28.06
CA ILE A 290 -11.14 -12.08 -26.91
C ILE A 290 -11.80 -13.40 -27.32
N SER A 291 -12.45 -13.45 -28.50
CA SER A 291 -13.03 -14.68 -29.05
C SER A 291 -11.96 -15.75 -29.28
N LEU A 292 -10.75 -15.38 -29.70
CA LEU A 292 -9.64 -16.34 -29.88
C LEU A 292 -9.02 -16.82 -28.57
N MET A 293 -9.37 -16.23 -27.43
CA MET A 293 -8.99 -16.73 -26.11
C MET A 293 -10.10 -17.55 -25.46
N GLU A 294 -11.35 -17.09 -25.59
CA GLU A 294 -12.51 -17.74 -24.98
C GLU A 294 -12.93 -18.98 -25.76
N GLU A 295 -13.08 -18.85 -27.08
CA GLU A 295 -13.42 -19.95 -28.00
C GLU A 295 -12.17 -20.72 -28.45
N ALA A 296 -11.02 -20.45 -27.81
CA ALA A 296 -9.78 -21.16 -28.08
C ALA A 296 -10.00 -22.67 -27.99
N VAL A 297 -9.36 -23.40 -28.92
CA VAL A 297 -9.32 -24.86 -28.90
C VAL A 297 -8.81 -25.38 -27.54
N ASP A 298 -7.90 -24.62 -26.90
CA ASP A 298 -7.42 -24.92 -25.55
C ASP A 298 -7.49 -23.70 -24.61
N SER A 299 -8.14 -23.90 -23.45
CA SER A 299 -8.22 -22.98 -22.32
C SER A 299 -6.88 -22.41 -21.80
N ARG A 300 -5.76 -23.08 -22.12
CA ARG A 300 -4.40 -22.65 -21.83
C ARG A 300 -4.07 -21.29 -22.39
N ILE A 301 -4.54 -20.98 -23.59
CA ILE A 301 -4.29 -19.69 -24.26
C ILE A 301 -4.85 -18.55 -23.41
N PHE A 302 -6.10 -18.70 -22.93
CA PHE A 302 -6.72 -17.73 -22.03
C PHE A 302 -5.90 -17.52 -20.75
N LEU A 303 -5.48 -18.61 -20.09
CA LEU A 303 -4.71 -18.52 -18.84
C LEU A 303 -3.39 -17.79 -19.04
N GLU A 304 -2.64 -18.13 -20.09
CA GLU A 304 -1.35 -17.51 -20.35
C GLU A 304 -1.51 -16.04 -20.75
N HIS A 305 -2.42 -15.74 -21.68
CA HIS A 305 -2.62 -14.39 -22.16
C HIS A 305 -3.13 -13.46 -21.04
N THR A 306 -4.13 -13.88 -20.27
CA THR A 306 -4.63 -13.08 -19.15
C THR A 306 -3.58 -12.87 -18.06
N HIS A 307 -2.70 -13.83 -17.82
CA HIS A 307 -1.54 -13.63 -16.93
C HIS A 307 -0.64 -12.47 -17.40
N ARG A 308 -0.37 -12.38 -18.71
CA ARG A 308 0.40 -11.29 -19.32
C ARG A 308 -0.29 -9.95 -19.13
N LEU A 309 -1.61 -9.87 -19.37
CA LEU A 309 -2.41 -8.66 -19.15
C LEU A 309 -2.36 -8.20 -17.68
N PHE A 310 -2.56 -9.11 -16.71
CA PHE A 310 -2.42 -8.77 -15.29
C PHE A 310 -1.01 -8.29 -14.94
N GLY A 311 0.02 -8.80 -15.64
CA GLY A 311 1.40 -8.29 -15.54
C GLY A 311 1.51 -6.82 -15.92
N THR A 312 0.84 -6.42 -17.01
CA THR A 312 0.80 -5.01 -17.44
C THR A 312 -0.01 -4.13 -16.48
N LEU A 313 -1.12 -4.62 -15.93
CA LEU A 313 -1.89 -3.94 -14.88
C LEU A 313 -1.04 -3.69 -13.63
N VAL A 314 -0.25 -4.67 -13.21
CA VAL A 314 0.68 -4.52 -12.09
C VAL A 314 1.76 -3.50 -12.43
N GLY A 315 2.39 -3.60 -13.60
CA GLY A 315 3.43 -2.65 -14.04
C GLY A 315 2.94 -1.20 -14.04
N THR A 316 1.80 -0.92 -14.66
CA THR A 316 1.18 0.41 -14.70
C THR A 316 0.80 0.92 -13.31
N THR A 317 0.29 0.05 -12.43
CA THR A 317 -0.02 0.40 -11.03
C THR A 317 1.24 0.76 -10.25
N PHE A 318 2.37 0.07 -10.46
CA PHE A 318 3.65 0.42 -9.81
C PHE A 318 4.25 1.72 -10.33
N ILE A 319 4.09 2.04 -11.62
CA ILE A 319 4.46 3.35 -12.17
C ILE A 319 3.67 4.46 -11.46
N ALA A 320 2.34 4.33 -11.38
CA ALA A 320 1.50 5.29 -10.67
C ALA A 320 1.86 5.39 -9.19
N LEU A 321 2.21 4.26 -8.55
CA LEU A 321 2.65 4.21 -7.15
C LEU A 321 3.94 5.01 -6.94
N VAL A 322 4.95 4.83 -7.79
CA VAL A 322 6.20 5.62 -7.72
C VAL A 322 5.91 7.11 -7.88
N VAL A 323 5.13 7.50 -8.89
CA VAL A 323 4.77 8.91 -9.10
C VAL A 323 4.03 9.47 -7.88
N CYS A 324 3.10 8.71 -7.30
CA CYS A 324 2.39 9.09 -6.06
C CYS A 324 3.36 9.27 -4.88
N MET A 325 4.30 8.32 -4.69
CA MET A 325 5.27 8.38 -3.60
C MET A 325 6.12 9.64 -3.66
N PHE A 326 6.53 10.06 -4.86
CA PHE A 326 7.41 11.23 -5.05
C PHE A 326 6.68 12.57 -4.99
N THR A 327 5.42 12.62 -5.45
CA THR A 327 4.60 13.85 -5.49
C THR A 327 3.85 14.11 -4.19
N THR A 328 3.81 13.15 -3.27
CA THR A 328 3.19 13.31 -1.94
C THR A 328 4.23 13.24 -0.82
N ARG A 329 3.85 13.67 0.40
CA ARG A 329 4.74 13.69 1.57
C ARG A 329 4.94 12.27 2.13
N ASN A 330 5.93 11.56 1.59
CA ASN A 330 6.36 10.24 2.07
C ASN A 330 7.80 10.22 2.56
N ALA A 331 8.10 9.23 3.42
CA ALA A 331 9.45 8.97 3.89
C ALA A 331 10.38 8.57 2.73
N LYS A 332 11.67 8.93 2.83
CA LYS A 332 12.71 8.57 1.85
C LYS A 332 12.75 7.07 1.58
N PHE A 333 12.58 6.25 2.63
CA PHE A 333 12.50 4.80 2.50
C PHE A 333 11.42 4.36 1.52
N SER A 334 10.16 4.79 1.70
CA SER A 334 9.05 4.39 0.82
C SER A 334 9.25 4.86 -0.62
N LYS A 335 9.84 6.06 -0.83
CA LYS A 335 10.18 6.56 -2.17
C LYS A 335 11.20 5.65 -2.87
N VAL A 336 12.36 5.42 -2.25
CA VAL A 336 13.43 4.58 -2.83
C VAL A 336 12.96 3.13 -3.00
N PHE A 337 12.25 2.59 -2.01
CA PHE A 337 11.77 1.21 -2.05
C PHE A 337 10.69 1.01 -3.12
N SER A 338 9.83 2.01 -3.38
CA SER A 338 8.89 1.95 -4.50
C SER A 338 9.59 1.88 -5.86
N VAL A 339 10.71 2.59 -6.05
CA VAL A 339 11.51 2.51 -7.28
C VAL A 339 12.17 1.15 -7.39
N ALA A 340 12.77 0.64 -6.31
CA ALA A 340 13.37 -0.69 -6.31
C ALA A 340 12.35 -1.79 -6.66
N LEU A 341 11.12 -1.69 -6.15
CA LEU A 341 10.04 -2.62 -6.50
C LEU A 341 9.56 -2.47 -7.94
N LEU A 342 9.47 -1.25 -8.48
CA LEU A 342 9.17 -1.06 -9.91
C LEU A 342 10.24 -1.71 -10.79
N LEU A 343 11.52 -1.51 -10.47
CA LEU A 343 12.62 -2.17 -11.18
C LEU A 343 12.54 -3.70 -11.07
N ALA A 344 12.18 -4.24 -9.90
CA ALA A 344 11.95 -5.66 -9.71
C ALA A 344 10.77 -6.19 -10.55
N VAL A 345 9.66 -5.43 -10.65
CA VAL A 345 8.52 -5.77 -11.51
C VAL A 345 8.91 -5.77 -12.98
N ILE A 346 9.72 -4.81 -13.43
CA ILE A 346 10.25 -4.77 -14.80
C ILE A 346 11.14 -6.00 -15.06
N ALA A 347 12.07 -6.29 -14.16
CA ALA A 347 12.94 -7.47 -14.26
C ALA A 347 12.12 -8.78 -14.29
N GLN A 348 11.05 -8.85 -13.50
CA GLN A 348 10.14 -9.99 -13.48
C GLN A 348 9.39 -10.17 -14.81
N GLY A 349 8.94 -9.07 -15.41
CA GLY A 349 8.33 -9.09 -16.75
C GLY A 349 9.31 -9.57 -17.82
N ILE A 350 10.55 -9.09 -17.79
CA ILE A 350 11.63 -9.51 -18.70
C ILE A 350 11.97 -11.00 -18.51
N MET A 351 12.13 -11.48 -17.27
CA MET A 351 12.35 -12.91 -17.02
C MET A 351 11.15 -13.77 -17.48
N GLY A 352 9.94 -13.23 -17.35
CA GLY A 352 8.72 -13.86 -17.89
C GLY A 352 8.76 -13.99 -19.41
N ALA A 353 9.24 -12.96 -20.11
CA ALA A 353 9.43 -12.97 -21.56
C ALA A 353 10.52 -13.97 -21.99
N ILE A 354 11.70 -13.89 -21.36
CA ILE A 354 12.84 -14.76 -21.66
C ILE A 354 12.45 -16.23 -21.47
N ARG A 355 11.72 -16.58 -20.41
CA ARG A 355 11.34 -17.98 -20.19
C ARG A 355 10.49 -18.56 -21.34
N VAL A 356 9.69 -17.73 -22.02
CA VAL A 356 8.83 -18.15 -23.14
C VAL A 356 9.67 -18.25 -24.41
N VAL A 357 10.38 -17.17 -24.74
CA VAL A 357 11.17 -17.08 -25.98
C VAL A 357 12.31 -18.11 -26.01
N ASP A 358 12.97 -18.35 -24.88
CA ASP A 358 14.08 -19.32 -24.78
C ASP A 358 13.61 -20.71 -24.32
N ILE A 359 12.31 -20.94 -24.15
CA ILE A 359 11.73 -22.19 -23.65
C ILE A 359 12.50 -22.71 -22.41
N SER A 360 12.62 -21.88 -21.38
CA SER A 360 13.56 -22.12 -20.27
C SER A 360 12.87 -22.47 -18.94
N PRO A 361 12.89 -23.76 -18.53
CA PRO A 361 12.40 -24.18 -17.22
C PRO A 361 13.12 -23.52 -16.05
N ALA A 362 14.42 -23.24 -16.19
CA ALA A 362 15.22 -22.60 -15.15
C ALA A 362 14.75 -21.16 -14.89
N PHE A 363 14.52 -20.37 -15.95
CA PHE A 363 13.90 -19.06 -15.80
C PHE A 363 12.46 -19.17 -15.27
N GLY A 364 11.73 -20.24 -15.60
CA GLY A 364 10.45 -20.59 -14.97
C GLY A 364 10.55 -20.68 -13.44
N VAL A 365 11.53 -21.43 -12.91
CA VAL A 365 11.80 -21.52 -11.47
C VAL A 365 12.09 -20.15 -10.87
N PHE A 366 13.05 -19.40 -11.43
CA PHE A 366 13.42 -18.07 -10.91
C PHE A 366 12.25 -17.09 -10.94
N HIS A 367 11.53 -17.03 -12.05
CA HIS A 367 10.34 -16.19 -12.20
C HIS A 367 9.27 -16.55 -11.16
N GLY A 368 8.98 -17.84 -10.96
CA GLY A 368 7.99 -18.30 -9.99
C GLY A 368 8.33 -17.94 -8.54
N VAL A 369 9.60 -18.04 -8.15
CA VAL A 369 10.08 -17.67 -6.81
C VAL A 369 10.10 -16.14 -6.64
N PHE A 370 10.69 -15.41 -7.61
CA PHE A 370 10.91 -13.97 -7.51
C PHE A 370 9.60 -13.18 -7.46
N GLY A 371 8.56 -13.61 -8.20
CA GLY A 371 7.24 -12.97 -8.16
C GLY A 371 6.62 -12.96 -6.75
N GLN A 372 6.82 -14.01 -5.97
CA GLN A 372 6.31 -14.09 -4.59
C GLN A 372 7.12 -13.21 -3.62
N ILE A 373 8.43 -13.03 -3.87
CA ILE A 373 9.27 -12.09 -3.12
C ILE A 373 8.83 -10.64 -3.41
N ILE A 374 8.51 -10.31 -4.66
CA ILE A 374 7.96 -8.99 -5.02
C ILE A 374 6.65 -8.72 -4.27
N LEU A 375 5.75 -9.71 -4.20
CA LEU A 375 4.52 -9.59 -3.41
C LEU A 375 4.81 -9.28 -1.93
N ALA A 376 5.76 -9.98 -1.31
CA ALA A 376 6.17 -9.70 0.06
C ALA A 376 6.74 -8.28 0.23
N GLY A 377 7.56 -7.83 -0.73
CA GLY A 377 8.07 -6.46 -0.77
C GLY A 377 6.97 -5.41 -0.91
N ALA A 378 5.98 -5.65 -1.77
CA ALA A 378 4.83 -4.77 -1.94
C ALA A 378 3.99 -4.64 -0.65
N VAL A 379 3.83 -5.75 0.08
CA VAL A 379 3.17 -5.76 1.40
C VAL A 379 3.96 -4.93 2.42
N ILE A 380 5.30 -5.03 2.44
CA ILE A 380 6.14 -4.16 3.28
C ILE A 380 5.99 -2.70 2.88
N LEU A 381 6.01 -2.38 1.58
CA LEU A 381 5.86 -1.00 1.12
C LEU A 381 4.50 -0.44 1.56
N ALA A 382 3.41 -1.18 1.39
CA ALA A 382 2.08 -0.80 1.88
C ALA A 382 2.09 -0.57 3.39
N ALA A 383 2.64 -1.50 4.18
CA ALA A 383 2.77 -1.31 5.63
C ALA A 383 3.58 -0.05 5.98
N SER A 384 4.66 0.23 5.26
CA SER A 384 5.55 1.38 5.49
C SER A 384 4.88 2.75 5.32
N THR A 385 3.76 2.78 4.59
CA THR A 385 2.97 3.99 4.36
C THR A 385 1.90 4.22 5.42
N THR A 386 1.68 3.28 6.35
CA THR A 386 0.68 3.42 7.43
C THR A 386 1.19 4.28 8.58
N GLU A 387 0.27 4.93 9.32
CA GLU A 387 0.62 5.67 10.54
C GLU A 387 1.12 4.73 11.66
N THR A 388 0.58 3.51 11.75
CA THR A 388 1.04 2.50 12.70
C THR A 388 2.52 2.19 12.52
N TRP A 389 3.01 2.16 11.27
CA TRP A 389 4.43 1.91 10.99
C TRP A 389 5.33 3.07 11.41
N ARG A 390 4.80 4.30 11.36
CA ARG A 390 5.52 5.51 11.80
C ARG A 390 5.58 5.64 13.31
N ALA A 391 4.50 5.27 14.01
CA ALA A 391 4.40 5.36 15.46
C ALA A 391 5.42 4.48 16.21
N LYS A 392 6.00 3.46 15.53
CA LYS A 392 6.80 2.36 16.09
C LYS A 392 6.00 1.55 17.13
N ALA A 393 6.19 0.23 17.14
CA ALA A 393 5.57 -0.61 18.16
C ALA A 393 6.42 -0.55 19.44
N GLU A 394 5.81 -0.34 20.61
CA GLU A 394 6.51 -0.47 21.90
C GLU A 394 6.54 -1.94 22.28
N ILE A 395 7.74 -2.55 22.30
CA ILE A 395 7.93 -3.97 22.61
C ILE A 395 9.24 -4.13 23.38
N HIS A 396 9.30 -5.06 24.33
CA HIS A 396 10.53 -5.45 25.00
C HIS A 396 11.59 -5.93 23.99
N LEU A 397 12.83 -5.45 24.16
CA LEU A 397 13.93 -5.70 23.22
C LEU A 397 14.24 -7.20 23.07
N GLU A 398 14.23 -7.95 24.17
CA GLU A 398 14.48 -9.40 24.16
C GLU A 398 13.41 -10.15 23.34
N THR A 399 12.14 -9.80 23.52
CA THR A 399 11.03 -10.39 22.77
C THR A 399 11.15 -10.09 21.27
N ALA A 400 11.51 -8.85 20.91
CA ALA A 400 11.76 -8.46 19.53
C ALA A 400 12.92 -9.24 18.89
N GLN A 401 14.03 -9.45 19.62
CA GLN A 401 15.18 -10.23 19.14
C GLN A 401 14.85 -11.71 18.91
N LYS A 402 14.13 -12.34 19.84
CA LYS A 402 13.66 -13.74 19.68
C LYS A 402 12.74 -13.85 18.46
N SER A 403 11.81 -12.91 18.29
CA SER A 403 10.91 -12.89 17.14
C SER A 403 11.64 -12.75 15.82
N LYS A 404 12.65 -11.88 15.74
CA LYS A 404 13.50 -11.74 14.55
C LYS A 404 14.19 -13.05 14.17
N ARG A 405 14.72 -13.80 15.15
CA ARG A 405 15.37 -15.11 14.91
C ARG A 405 14.37 -16.13 14.36
N TRP A 406 13.21 -16.26 14.98
CA TRP A 406 12.17 -17.18 14.51
C TRP A 406 11.62 -16.79 13.14
N ALA A 407 11.45 -15.49 12.89
CA ALA A 407 11.04 -15.01 11.59
C ALA A 407 12.07 -15.32 10.51
N ALA A 408 13.37 -15.14 10.79
CA ALA A 408 14.43 -15.49 9.84
C ALA A 408 14.45 -17.00 9.50
N LEU A 409 14.29 -17.87 10.51
CA LEU A 409 14.23 -19.33 10.31
C LEU A 409 12.97 -19.74 9.52
N ALA A 410 11.81 -19.16 9.84
CA ALA A 410 10.58 -19.42 9.11
C ALA A 410 10.68 -18.93 7.65
N ILE A 411 11.20 -17.72 7.41
CA ILE A 411 11.40 -17.19 6.06
C ILE A 411 12.38 -18.07 5.27
N GLY A 412 13.51 -18.45 5.87
CA GLY A 412 14.51 -19.30 5.21
C GLY A 412 13.92 -20.65 4.80
N THR A 413 13.20 -21.31 5.70
CA THR A 413 12.55 -22.60 5.40
C THR A 413 11.40 -22.46 4.39
N LEU A 414 10.60 -21.39 4.45
CA LEU A 414 9.58 -21.12 3.44
C LEU A 414 10.17 -20.83 2.04
N LEU A 415 11.30 -20.14 1.95
CA LEU A 415 12.00 -19.91 0.68
C LEU A 415 12.56 -21.21 0.09
N ILE A 416 13.11 -22.09 0.92
CA ILE A 416 13.54 -23.44 0.50
C ILE A 416 12.32 -24.23 0.01
N GLN A 417 11.23 -24.24 0.79
CA GLN A 417 9.99 -24.94 0.43
C GLN A 417 9.42 -24.46 -0.91
N LEU A 418 9.41 -23.14 -1.12
CA LEU A 418 8.98 -22.49 -2.36
C LEU A 418 9.88 -22.87 -3.54
N THR A 419 11.21 -22.89 -3.33
CA THR A 419 12.17 -23.27 -4.37
C THR A 419 12.00 -24.73 -4.77
N LEU A 420 11.87 -25.64 -3.81
CA LEU A 420 11.59 -27.06 -4.08
C LEU A 420 10.27 -27.24 -4.84
N ALA A 421 9.24 -26.48 -4.49
CA ALA A 421 7.96 -26.50 -5.20
C ALA A 421 8.11 -26.03 -6.65
N ALA A 422 8.83 -24.93 -6.87
CA ALA A 422 9.06 -24.37 -8.20
C ALA A 422 9.91 -25.32 -9.07
N MET A 423 10.96 -25.92 -8.50
CA MET A 423 11.77 -26.95 -9.17
C MET A 423 10.92 -28.14 -9.59
N TYR A 424 10.07 -28.66 -8.72
CA TYR A 424 9.15 -29.73 -9.08
C TYR A 424 8.20 -29.33 -10.22
N ARG A 425 7.61 -28.14 -10.16
CA ARG A 425 6.60 -27.70 -11.13
C ARG A 425 7.18 -27.39 -12.51
N HIS A 426 8.40 -26.86 -12.58
CA HIS A 426 9.02 -26.47 -13.84
C HIS A 426 9.99 -27.52 -14.40
N LEU A 427 10.64 -28.32 -13.55
CA LEU A 427 11.62 -29.34 -13.97
C LEU A 427 11.07 -30.77 -13.93
N GLY A 428 9.82 -30.97 -13.48
CA GLY A 428 9.23 -32.32 -13.36
C GLY A 428 9.88 -33.21 -12.28
N SER A 429 10.83 -32.71 -11.49
CA SER A 429 11.67 -33.54 -10.62
C SER A 429 10.88 -34.22 -9.49
N GLY A 430 10.74 -35.55 -9.57
CA GLY A 430 10.16 -36.36 -8.49
C GLY A 430 10.95 -36.30 -7.18
N HIS A 431 12.28 -36.16 -7.24
CA HIS A 431 13.09 -35.94 -6.05
C HIS A 431 12.76 -34.60 -5.38
N ALA A 432 12.63 -33.51 -6.16
CA ALA A 432 12.22 -32.22 -5.62
C ALA A 432 10.83 -32.29 -4.95
N LEU A 433 9.89 -33.06 -5.50
CA LEU A 433 8.59 -33.32 -4.88
C LEU A 433 8.72 -34.02 -3.52
N MET A 434 9.43 -35.14 -3.46
CA MET A 434 9.55 -35.90 -2.20
C MET A 434 10.29 -35.10 -1.14
N THR A 435 11.32 -34.36 -1.53
CA THR A 435 12.02 -33.43 -0.64
C THR A 435 11.12 -32.28 -0.20
N HIS A 436 10.28 -31.72 -1.09
CA HIS A 436 9.26 -30.73 -0.72
C HIS A 436 8.28 -31.30 0.32
N VAL A 437 7.78 -32.53 0.12
CA VAL A 437 6.87 -33.19 1.07
C VAL A 437 7.55 -33.38 2.43
N GLY A 438 8.77 -33.92 2.47
CA GLY A 438 9.50 -34.12 3.73
C GLY A 438 9.86 -32.81 4.44
N PHE A 439 10.40 -31.84 3.70
CA PHE A 439 10.83 -30.54 4.23
C PHE A 439 9.65 -29.67 4.69
N SER A 440 8.43 -29.94 4.22
CA SER A 440 7.21 -29.24 4.65
C SER A 440 7.01 -29.29 6.16
N LEU A 441 7.42 -30.37 6.84
CA LEU A 441 7.31 -30.51 8.29
C LEU A 441 8.22 -29.50 9.01
N ILE A 442 9.42 -29.25 8.48
CA ILE A 442 10.36 -28.27 9.02
C ILE A 442 9.79 -26.85 8.83
N ALA A 443 9.32 -26.54 7.62
CA ALA A 443 8.68 -25.26 7.32
C ALA A 443 7.44 -25.02 8.19
N LEU A 444 6.61 -26.05 8.41
CA LEU A 444 5.46 -26.04 9.30
C LEU A 444 5.89 -25.70 10.73
N THR A 445 6.86 -26.43 11.29
CA THR A 445 7.34 -26.22 12.67
C THR A 445 7.79 -24.78 12.90
N PHE A 446 8.67 -24.23 12.04
CA PHE A 446 9.16 -22.87 12.25
C PHE A 446 8.08 -21.80 12.02
N THR A 447 7.15 -22.02 11.09
CA THR A 447 6.01 -21.10 10.88
C THR A 447 5.07 -21.10 12.09
N VAL A 448 4.80 -22.26 12.69
CA VAL A 448 4.00 -22.38 13.92
C VAL A 448 4.70 -21.74 15.12
N ILE A 449 6.02 -21.94 15.28
CA ILE A 449 6.80 -21.26 16.33
C ILE A 449 6.72 -19.74 16.17
N LEU A 450 6.91 -19.23 14.94
CA LEU A 450 6.75 -17.80 14.66
C LEU A 450 5.33 -17.33 15.01
N ALA A 451 4.30 -18.06 14.62
CA ALA A 451 2.91 -17.71 14.91
C ALA A 451 2.65 -17.54 16.42
N PHE A 452 3.07 -18.52 17.24
CA PHE A 452 2.94 -18.45 18.70
C PHE A 452 3.79 -17.33 19.31
N ASN A 453 4.98 -17.10 18.78
CA ASN A 453 5.83 -16.00 19.24
C ASN A 453 5.19 -14.63 18.99
N LEU A 454 4.55 -14.41 17.84
CA LEU A 454 3.81 -13.16 17.55
C LEU A 454 2.59 -12.99 18.46
N MET A 455 1.86 -14.07 18.75
CA MET A 455 0.75 -14.03 19.71
C MET A 455 1.22 -13.77 21.14
N LYS A 456 2.44 -14.18 21.51
CA LYS A 456 3.07 -13.86 22.79
C LYS A 456 3.46 -12.37 22.86
N ILE A 457 4.04 -11.82 21.79
CA ILE A 457 4.35 -10.38 21.69
C ILE A 457 3.11 -9.52 21.95
N ASP A 458 1.97 -9.86 21.35
CA ASP A 458 0.71 -9.15 21.55
C ASP A 458 0.33 -9.07 23.04
N LYS A 459 0.40 -10.20 23.75
CA LYS A 459 0.09 -10.27 25.19
C LYS A 459 1.05 -9.42 26.04
N GLU A 460 2.34 -9.44 25.72
CA GLU A 460 3.37 -8.70 26.47
C GLU A 460 3.35 -7.19 26.18
N SER A 461 2.96 -6.77 24.97
CA SER A 461 2.98 -5.37 24.54
C SER A 461 1.71 -4.59 24.89
N GLY A 462 0.89 -5.08 25.83
CA GLY A 462 -0.38 -4.45 26.21
C GLY A 462 -1.52 -4.60 25.19
N GLY A 463 -1.45 -5.59 24.28
CA GLY A 463 -2.58 -5.99 23.42
C GLY A 463 -2.66 -5.36 22.03
N SER A 464 -1.53 -5.16 21.32
CA SER A 464 -1.54 -4.73 19.92
C SER A 464 -2.14 -5.81 18.99
N PRO A 465 -3.38 -5.64 18.49
CA PRO A 465 -4.09 -6.72 17.77
C PRO A 465 -3.42 -7.11 16.45
N LEU A 466 -2.45 -6.34 15.97
CA LEU A 466 -1.70 -6.60 14.75
C LEU A 466 -0.90 -7.91 14.85
N PHE A 467 -0.08 -8.07 15.88
CA PHE A 467 0.77 -9.26 16.02
C PHE A 467 -0.05 -10.53 16.23
N LYS A 468 -1.14 -10.43 16.99
CA LYS A 468 -2.12 -11.51 17.15
C LYS A 468 -2.76 -11.89 15.83
N ARG A 469 -3.23 -10.93 15.02
CA ARG A 469 -3.83 -11.20 13.71
C ARG A 469 -2.83 -11.88 12.77
N MET A 470 -1.58 -11.43 12.75
CA MET A 470 -0.52 -12.04 11.94
C MET A 470 -0.20 -13.46 12.41
N GLY A 471 -0.03 -13.67 13.71
CA GLY A 471 0.18 -15.00 14.28
C GLY A 471 -0.99 -15.96 14.00
N MET A 472 -2.23 -15.51 14.16
CA MET A 472 -3.42 -16.29 13.83
C MET A 472 -3.50 -16.61 12.34
N PHE A 473 -3.19 -15.65 11.47
CA PHE A 473 -3.11 -15.88 10.02
C PHE A 473 -2.07 -16.94 9.68
N LEU A 474 -0.86 -16.86 10.26
CA LEU A 474 0.20 -17.85 10.03
C LEU A 474 -0.21 -19.24 10.51
N LEU A 475 -0.83 -19.35 11.69
CA LEU A 475 -1.26 -20.63 12.26
C LEU A 475 -2.36 -21.31 11.41
N HIS A 476 -3.42 -20.58 11.08
CA HIS A 476 -4.50 -21.12 10.25
C HIS A 476 -4.05 -21.32 8.82
N GLY A 477 -3.28 -20.37 8.29
CA GLY A 477 -2.73 -20.40 6.94
C GLY A 477 -1.83 -21.60 6.73
N VAL A 478 -0.87 -21.87 7.61
CA VAL A 478 0.02 -23.04 7.46
C VAL A 478 -0.73 -24.36 7.63
N SER A 479 -1.77 -24.40 8.48
CA SER A 479 -2.62 -25.59 8.63
C SER A 479 -3.40 -25.86 7.33
N LEU A 480 -4.02 -24.84 6.76
CA LEU A 480 -4.69 -24.93 5.46
C LEU A 480 -3.70 -25.24 4.33
N GLN A 481 -2.48 -24.70 4.38
CA GLN A 481 -1.42 -24.99 3.41
C GLN A 481 -1.09 -26.48 3.35
N MET A 482 -1.01 -27.15 4.50
CA MET A 482 -0.79 -28.60 4.57
C MET A 482 -1.95 -29.37 3.94
N ILE A 483 -3.20 -29.00 4.26
CA ILE A 483 -4.40 -29.62 3.68
C ILE A 483 -4.40 -29.45 2.16
N LEU A 484 -4.21 -28.23 1.66
CA LEU A 484 -4.15 -27.94 0.24
C LEU A 484 -3.00 -28.69 -0.47
N GLY A 485 -1.86 -28.86 0.20
CA GLY A 485 -0.70 -29.58 -0.34
C GLY A 485 -0.98 -31.08 -0.48
N ILE A 486 -1.59 -31.68 0.54
CA ILE A 486 -2.02 -33.09 0.51
C ILE A 486 -3.09 -33.29 -0.58
N LEU A 487 -4.09 -32.41 -0.65
CA LEU A 487 -5.12 -32.48 -1.68
C LEU A 487 -4.50 -32.37 -3.08
N ALA A 488 -3.62 -31.40 -3.32
CA ALA A 488 -2.92 -31.23 -4.59
C ALA A 488 -2.05 -32.44 -4.96
N LEU A 489 -1.47 -33.15 -3.98
CA LEU A 489 -0.72 -34.38 -4.21
C LEU A 489 -1.62 -35.56 -4.60
N VAL A 490 -2.75 -35.73 -3.90
CA VAL A 490 -3.67 -36.86 -4.08
C VAL A 490 -4.45 -36.76 -5.39
N ILE A 491 -4.92 -35.57 -5.75
CA ILE A 491 -5.73 -35.36 -6.96
C ILE A 491 -4.89 -35.13 -8.21
N ARG A 492 -3.56 -35.13 -8.07
CA ARG A 492 -2.63 -34.93 -9.19
C ARG A 492 -2.91 -35.99 -10.27
N PRO A 493 -3.11 -35.59 -11.54
CA PRO A 493 -3.29 -36.55 -12.63
C PRO A 493 -2.11 -37.53 -12.71
N SER A 494 -2.40 -38.83 -12.79
CA SER A 494 -1.40 -39.90 -12.95
C SER A 494 -0.90 -40.06 -14.39
N GLU A 495 -1.62 -39.47 -15.35
CA GLU A 495 -1.42 -39.65 -16.80
C GLU A 495 -0.48 -38.61 -17.43
N ILE A 496 -0.21 -37.52 -16.72
CA ILE A 496 0.78 -36.52 -17.14
C ILE A 496 2.14 -37.06 -16.69
N GLY A 497 2.97 -37.51 -17.64
CA GLY A 497 4.35 -37.89 -17.40
C GLY A 497 5.20 -36.74 -16.84
N ASP A 498 6.53 -36.88 -16.86
CA ASP A 498 7.43 -35.85 -16.32
C ASP A 498 7.34 -34.50 -17.07
N GLU A 499 6.75 -34.46 -18.28
CA GLU A 499 6.43 -33.24 -19.03
C GLU A 499 5.10 -32.62 -18.60
N ARG A 500 5.18 -31.48 -17.91
CA ARG A 500 4.03 -30.74 -17.35
C ARG A 500 3.60 -29.53 -18.17
N VAL A 501 4.36 -29.20 -19.20
CA VAL A 501 4.17 -28.01 -20.01
C VAL A 501 3.73 -28.48 -21.39
N VAL A 502 2.60 -27.95 -21.86
CA VAL A 502 2.12 -28.20 -23.22
C VAL A 502 2.64 -27.07 -24.10
N MET A 503 3.34 -27.43 -25.18
CA MET A 503 3.83 -26.46 -26.16
C MET A 503 2.69 -26.01 -27.06
N TYR A 504 2.81 -24.81 -27.62
CA TYR A 504 1.78 -24.23 -28.49
C TYR A 504 1.47 -25.10 -29.72
N ASP A 505 2.46 -25.79 -30.29
CA ASP A 505 2.29 -26.71 -31.43
C ASP A 505 1.55 -28.01 -31.05
N ASP A 506 1.52 -28.37 -29.76
CA ASP A 506 0.91 -29.60 -29.24
C ASP A 506 -0.45 -29.36 -28.56
N LEU A 507 -1.02 -28.15 -28.68
CA LEU A 507 -2.32 -27.83 -28.07
C LEU A 507 -3.46 -28.65 -28.68
N GLU A 508 -3.41 -28.91 -29.98
CA GLU A 508 -4.37 -29.77 -30.65
C GLU A 508 -4.17 -31.23 -30.22
N GLY A 509 -5.15 -31.77 -29.49
CA GLY A 509 -5.10 -33.13 -28.95
C GLY A 509 -4.46 -33.24 -27.56
N ALA A 510 -4.06 -32.12 -26.95
CA ALA A 510 -3.65 -32.09 -25.55
C ALA A 510 -4.79 -32.55 -24.62
N PRO A 511 -4.49 -33.24 -23.50
CA PRO A 511 -5.50 -33.57 -22.51
C PRO A 511 -6.17 -32.32 -21.95
N GLU A 512 -7.50 -32.37 -21.82
CA GLU A 512 -8.29 -31.26 -21.28
C GLU A 512 -7.81 -30.82 -19.89
N VAL A 513 -7.88 -29.50 -19.64
CA VAL A 513 -7.46 -28.92 -18.37
C VAL A 513 -8.45 -29.27 -17.26
N ARG A 514 -8.04 -30.16 -16.37
CA ARG A 514 -8.84 -30.55 -15.20
C ARG A 514 -8.88 -29.41 -14.16
N ALA A 515 -10.03 -28.77 -14.04
CA ALA A 515 -10.21 -27.58 -13.19
C ALA A 515 -9.86 -27.81 -11.70
N LEU A 516 -10.27 -28.95 -11.11
CA LEU A 516 -10.06 -29.22 -9.69
C LEU A 516 -8.57 -29.33 -9.30
N PRO A 517 -7.73 -30.17 -9.96
CA PRO A 517 -6.28 -30.18 -9.71
C PRO A 517 -5.63 -28.81 -9.86
N VAL A 518 -5.98 -28.06 -10.90
CA VAL A 518 -5.46 -26.70 -11.15
C VAL A 518 -5.84 -25.77 -10.00
N LEU A 519 -7.09 -25.81 -9.55
CA LEU A 519 -7.59 -24.96 -8.47
C LEU A 519 -6.85 -25.20 -7.16
N PHE A 520 -6.71 -26.45 -6.71
CA PHE A 520 -6.03 -26.76 -5.45
C PHE A 520 -4.53 -26.46 -5.50
N ALA A 521 -3.85 -26.80 -6.61
CA ALA A 521 -2.43 -26.48 -6.77
C ALA A 521 -2.20 -24.96 -6.80
N THR A 522 -3.09 -24.21 -7.44
CA THR A 522 -3.07 -22.75 -7.47
C THR A 522 -3.34 -22.15 -6.09
N ALA A 523 -4.37 -22.64 -5.38
CA ALA A 523 -4.68 -22.20 -4.02
C ALA A 523 -3.53 -22.48 -3.06
N HIS A 524 -2.92 -23.66 -3.14
CA HIS A 524 -1.74 -24.02 -2.36
C HIS A 524 -0.58 -23.04 -2.62
N GLN A 525 -0.29 -22.72 -3.88
CA GLN A 525 0.79 -21.77 -4.18
C GLN A 525 0.45 -20.33 -3.75
N ALA A 526 -0.77 -19.86 -3.98
CA ALA A 526 -1.18 -18.51 -3.60
C ALA A 526 -1.18 -18.31 -2.07
N LEU A 527 -1.65 -19.30 -1.31
CA LEU A 527 -1.61 -19.27 0.16
C LEU A 527 -0.16 -19.34 0.68
N GLY A 528 0.69 -20.18 0.07
CA GLY A 528 2.12 -20.21 0.37
C GLY A 528 2.80 -18.84 0.20
N ALA A 529 2.48 -18.13 -0.89
CA ALA A 529 2.97 -16.77 -1.13
C ALA A 529 2.49 -15.79 -0.05
N ALA A 530 1.23 -15.90 0.38
CA ALA A 530 0.66 -15.06 1.44
C ALA A 530 1.28 -15.33 2.82
N ILE A 531 1.56 -16.60 3.14
CA ILE A 531 2.28 -17.00 4.37
C ILE A 531 3.70 -16.42 4.36
N LEU A 532 4.42 -16.54 3.25
CA LEU A 532 5.75 -15.95 3.09
C LEU A 532 5.71 -14.42 3.27
N ALA A 533 4.77 -13.74 2.61
CA ALA A 533 4.59 -12.29 2.73
C ALA A 533 4.28 -11.87 4.18
N CYS A 534 3.42 -12.61 4.89
CA CYS A 534 3.11 -12.34 6.29
C CYS A 534 4.31 -12.57 7.22
N SER A 535 5.09 -13.64 7.01
CA SER A 535 6.31 -13.92 7.77
C SER A 535 7.38 -12.84 7.56
N ILE A 536 7.56 -12.38 6.33
CA ILE A 536 8.46 -11.26 5.99
C ILE A 536 7.96 -9.96 6.61
N LEU A 537 6.66 -9.67 6.53
CA LEU A 537 6.05 -8.52 7.18
C LEU A 537 6.27 -8.56 8.70
N ALA A 538 6.12 -9.73 9.32
CA ALA A 538 6.34 -9.92 10.75
C ALA A 538 7.78 -9.55 11.13
N SER A 539 8.75 -10.09 10.39
CA SER A 539 10.17 -9.74 10.55
C SER A 539 10.41 -8.24 10.39
N ALA A 540 9.81 -7.60 9.39
CA ALA A 540 9.97 -6.18 9.15
C ALA A 540 9.42 -5.31 10.29
N TRP A 541 8.32 -5.74 10.93
CA TRP A 541 7.79 -5.08 12.13
C TRP A 541 8.70 -5.21 13.36
N THR A 542 9.45 -6.31 13.49
CA THR A 542 10.44 -6.43 14.59
C THR A 542 11.58 -5.40 14.48
N LEU A 543 11.86 -4.88 13.29
CA LEU A 543 12.81 -3.78 13.07
C LEU A 543 12.22 -2.40 13.39
N ARG A 544 10.91 -2.32 13.66
CA ARG A 544 10.15 -1.10 13.96
C ARG A 544 9.70 -1.04 15.41
N VAL A 545 10.51 -1.58 16.31
CA VAL A 545 10.27 -1.60 17.74
C VAL A 545 10.97 -0.42 18.43
N ARG A 546 10.30 0.16 19.43
CA ARG A 546 10.91 1.02 20.45
C ARG A 546 11.13 0.17 21.71
N ALA A 547 12.37 0.11 22.20
CA ALA A 547 12.65 -0.59 23.44
C ALA A 547 11.88 0.11 24.58
N GLN A 548 11.08 -0.65 25.31
CA GLN A 548 10.59 -0.20 26.61
C GLN A 548 11.77 -0.32 27.58
N GLU A 549 12.17 0.81 28.18
CA GLU A 549 13.10 0.79 29.31
C GLU A 549 12.37 0.18 30.50
N THR A 550 12.93 -0.87 31.09
CA THR A 550 12.51 -1.35 32.39
C THR A 550 12.76 -0.20 33.36
N ILE A 551 11.70 0.44 33.85
CA ILE A 551 11.82 1.28 35.04
C ILE A 551 12.03 0.28 36.18
N GLU A 552 13.29 -0.09 36.43
CA GLU A 552 13.66 -0.69 37.70
C GLU A 552 13.39 0.36 38.77
N GLU A 553 12.42 0.07 39.63
CA GLU A 553 12.11 0.83 40.83
C GLU A 553 13.38 1.06 41.64
N THR A 554 14.02 2.21 41.44
CA THR A 554 15.02 2.76 42.34
C THR A 554 14.30 3.41 43.52
N THR A 555 13.44 2.65 44.19
CA THR A 555 12.71 3.04 45.40
C THR A 555 12.86 1.96 46.46
N GLN A 556 14.12 1.64 46.80
CA GLN A 556 14.45 0.91 48.03
C GLN A 556 15.95 1.06 48.38
N SER A 557 16.43 2.30 48.48
CA SER A 557 17.66 2.60 49.25
C SER A 557 17.71 4.02 49.85
N ALA A 558 16.58 4.74 49.89
CA ALA A 558 16.50 6.07 50.51
C ALA A 558 15.93 6.05 51.93
N ASP A 559 15.75 4.87 52.54
CA ASP A 559 15.41 4.70 53.96
C ASP A 559 16.44 3.77 54.63
N THR A 560 17.68 4.25 54.78
CA THR A 560 18.64 3.80 55.80
C THR A 560 19.45 4.96 56.33
#